data_AF-A0A1V9B344-F1
#
_entry.id   AF-A0A1V9B344-F1
#
_cell.length_a   1.000
_cell.length_b   1.000
_cell.length_c   1.000
_cell.angle_alpha   90.00
_cell.angle_beta   90.00
_cell.angle_gamma   90.00
#
_symmetry.space_group_name_H-M   'P 1'
#
loop_
_entity.id
_entity.type
_entity.pdbx_description
1 polymer ?
#
loop_
_entity_poly.entity_id
_entity_poly.type
_entity_poly.pdbx_seq_one_letter_code
_entity_poly.pdbx_strand_id
1 'polypeptide(L)' 'VKPTYTSQTCRCGHREKANRNGIRFRCQKCGYTIHADLNGAINIAKAISGFAA' A
#
# COMPACT_ATOMS: atom_id res chain seq x y z
N VAL A 1 -7.72 3.22 14.04
CA VAL A 1 -7.35 2.54 12.77
C VAL A 1 -6.52 1.30 13.08
N LYS A 2 -6.93 0.09 12.64
CA LYS A 2 -6.05 -1.09 12.67
C LYS A 2 -5.18 -1.03 11.39
N PRO A 3 -3.87 -0.74 11.46
CA PRO A 3 -3.01 -0.52 10.28
C PRO A 3 -2.54 -1.85 9.67
N THR A 4 -3.39 -2.86 9.67
CA THR A 4 -3.03 -4.18 9.16
C THR A 4 -3.11 -4.17 7.63
N TYR A 5 -1.98 -4.47 6.98
CA TYR A 5 -1.81 -4.69 5.53
C TYR A 5 -1.71 -3.46 4.61
N THR A 6 -1.42 -2.27 5.13
CA THR A 6 -1.20 -1.07 4.29
C THR A 6 -0.07 -1.27 3.28
N SER A 7 0.96 -2.05 3.60
CA SER A 7 2.08 -2.29 2.70
C SER A 7 1.80 -3.28 1.55
N GLN A 8 0.62 -3.93 1.54
CA GLN A 8 0.23 -4.92 0.52
C GLN A 8 -0.85 -4.40 -0.44
N THR A 9 -1.49 -3.28 -0.09
CA THR A 9 -2.53 -2.64 -0.88
C THR A 9 -1.91 -1.70 -1.92
N CYS A 10 -2.25 -1.91 -3.18
CA CYS A 10 -1.88 -1.00 -4.27
C CYS A 10 -2.86 0.18 -4.33
N ARG A 11 -2.41 1.30 -4.91
CA ARG A 11 -3.26 2.44 -5.30
C ARG A 11 -4.46 2.07 -6.19
N CYS A 12 -4.40 0.94 -6.92
CA CYS A 12 -5.51 0.46 -7.74
C CYS A 12 -6.57 -0.34 -6.95
N GLY A 13 -6.39 -0.51 -5.63
CA GLY A 13 -7.28 -1.30 -4.77
C GLY A 13 -6.93 -2.79 -4.69
N HIS A 14 -5.99 -3.29 -5.51
CA HIS A 14 -5.54 -4.68 -5.44
C HIS A 14 -4.67 -4.92 -4.20
N ARG A 15 -5.02 -5.91 -3.38
CA ARG A 15 -4.27 -6.32 -2.19
C ARG A 15 -3.85 -7.78 -2.32
N GLU A 16 -2.54 -8.01 -2.29
CA GLU A 16 -1.98 -9.36 -2.42
C GLU A 16 -0.63 -9.43 -1.71
N LYS A 17 -0.34 -10.56 -1.05
CA LYS A 17 0.92 -10.76 -0.34
C LYS A 17 2.13 -10.70 -1.29
N ALA A 18 1.98 -11.24 -2.50
CA ALA A 18 2.98 -11.20 -3.57
C ALA A 18 3.27 -9.78 -4.08
N ASN A 19 2.44 -8.77 -3.71
CA ASN A 19 2.73 -7.40 -4.08
C ASN A 19 3.94 -6.82 -3.32
N ARG A 20 4.30 -7.37 -2.14
CA ARG A 20 5.46 -6.93 -1.37
C ARG A 20 6.53 -8.02 -1.34
N ASN A 21 7.73 -7.69 -1.78
CA ASN A 21 8.92 -8.52 -1.65
C ASN A 21 10.05 -7.70 -1.00
N GLY A 22 10.20 -7.87 0.32
CA GLY A 22 11.15 -7.10 1.13
C GLY A 22 10.90 -5.59 1.05
N ILE A 23 11.85 -4.87 0.46
CA ILE A 23 11.81 -3.41 0.24
C ILE A 23 11.07 -2.99 -1.04
N ARG A 24 10.79 -3.93 -1.94
CA ARG A 24 10.12 -3.65 -3.23
C ARG A 24 8.64 -3.95 -3.13
N PHE A 25 7.84 -3.06 -3.69
CA PHE A 25 6.44 -3.28 -3.95
C PHE A 25 6.23 -3.34 -5.46
N ARG A 26 5.51 -4.36 -5.95
CA ARG A 26 5.05 -4.47 -7.34
C ARG A 26 3.64 -5.05 -7.33
N CYS A 27 2.67 -4.28 -7.83
CA CYS A 27 1.31 -4.78 -7.96
C CYS A 27 1.20 -5.80 -9.09
N GLN A 28 0.69 -7.01 -8.79
CA GLN A 28 0.47 -8.06 -9.80
C GLN A 28 -0.67 -7.73 -10.77
N LYS A 29 -1.60 -6.83 -10.39
CA LYS A 29 -2.75 -6.44 -11.23
C LYS A 29 -2.44 -5.32 -12.21
N CYS A 30 -1.76 -4.26 -11.76
CA CYS A 30 -1.53 -3.06 -12.59
C CYS A 30 -0.05 -2.78 -12.88
N GLY A 31 0.88 -3.60 -12.40
CA GLY A 31 2.32 -3.43 -12.61
C GLY A 31 2.98 -2.31 -11.81
N TYR A 32 2.21 -1.54 -11.03
CA TYR A 32 2.73 -0.41 -10.25
C TYR A 32 3.85 -0.85 -9.32
N THR A 33 5.01 -0.22 -9.46
CA THR A 33 6.23 -0.58 -8.73
C THR A 33 6.76 0.63 -7.95
N ILE A 34 7.05 0.45 -6.66
CA ILE A 34 7.59 1.49 -5.77
C ILE A 34 8.30 0.84 -4.58
N HIS A 35 8.94 1.63 -3.72
CA HIS A 35 9.41 1.16 -2.41
C HIS A 35 8.23 0.78 -1.52
N ALA A 36 8.31 -0.39 -0.87
CA ALA A 36 7.24 -0.95 -0.08
C ALA A 36 6.89 -0.09 1.15
N ASP A 37 7.88 0.61 1.72
CA ASP A 37 7.68 1.50 2.87
C ASP A 37 7.07 2.84 2.44
N LEU A 38 7.43 3.35 1.25
CA LEU A 38 6.78 4.52 0.66
C LEU A 38 5.30 4.22 0.31
N ASN A 39 5.01 3.04 -0.25
CA ASN A 39 3.63 2.60 -0.45
C ASN A 39 2.85 2.51 0.87
N GLY A 40 3.49 1.96 1.91
CA GLY A 40 2.94 1.94 3.27
C GLY A 40 2.63 3.34 3.80
N ALA A 41 3.57 4.28 3.68
CA ALA A 41 3.41 5.66 4.12
C ALA A 41 2.26 6.38 3.39
N ILE A 42 2.15 6.21 2.06
CA ILE A 42 1.02 6.75 1.27
C ILE A 42 -0.31 6.20 1.78
N ASN A 43 -0.39 4.90 2.03
CA ASN A 43 -1.61 4.26 2.51
C ASN A 43 -1.98 4.70 3.93
N ILE A 44 -0.98 4.92 4.80
CA ILE A 44 -1.19 5.50 6.14
C ILE A 44 -1.66 6.95 6.03
N ALA A 45 -1.01 7.77 5.20
CA ALA A 45 -1.39 9.17 4.98
C ALA A 45 -2.83 9.27 4.50
N LYS A 46 -3.23 8.42 3.53
CA LYS A 46 -4.63 8.31 3.08
C LYS A 46 -5.60 7.94 4.19
N ALA A 47 -5.25 6.97 5.02
CA ALA A 47 -6.08 6.54 6.14
C ALA A 47 -6.24 7.65 7.20
N ILE A 48 -5.21 8.47 7.43
CA ILE A 48 -5.27 9.60 8.37
C ILE A 48 -6.04 10.78 7.76
N SER A 49 -5.84 11.10 6.48
CA SER A 49 -6.59 12.17 5.80
C SER A 49 -8.10 11.91 5.75
N GLY A 50 -8.54 10.64 5.85
CA GLY A 50 -9.95 10.28 5.95
C GLY A 50 -10.59 10.56 7.32
N PHE A 51 -9.82 10.95 8.34
CA PHE A 51 -10.34 11.43 9.64
C PHE A 51 -10.55 12.95 9.69
N ALA A 52 -10.25 13.67 8.61
CA ALA A 52 -10.42 15.13 8.52
C ALA A 52 -11.79 15.55 7.94
N ALA A 53 -12.83 14.75 8.15
CA ALA A 53 -14.22 15.08 7.79
C ALA A 53 -15.11 15.01 9.04
#